data_AF-Q65AB5-F1
#
_entry.id   AF-Q65AB5-F1
#
_cell.length_a   1.000
_cell.length_b   1.000
_cell.length_c   1.000
_cell.angle_alpha   90.00
_cell.angle_beta   90.00
_cell.angle_gamma   90.00
#
_symmetry.space_group_name_H-M   'P 1'
#
loop_
_entity.id
_entity.type
_entity.pdbx_description
1 polymer ?
#
loop_
_entity_poly.entity_id
_entity_poly.type
_entity_poly.pdbx_seq_one_letter_code
_entity_poly.pdbx_strand_id
1 'polypeptide(L)'
;MPVQMDGVSEHELSRLGSKMVDIINSDFIDYKDLVGSSEYSIIKDGGSYPILDLPCQECGEYWICIDEAFTDRGKCLNCGEINEVTGCERCGGYDFGTPSDYDYPFLCDSCCNYYKEE
;
A
#
# COMPACT_ATOMS: atom_id res chain seq x y z
N MET A 1 -18.02 5.32 -55.98
CA MET A 1 -18.36 4.91 -54.60
C MET A 1 -17.44 5.63 -53.65
N PRO A 2 -17.93 6.29 -52.59
CA PRO A 2 -17.04 6.83 -51.56
C PRO A 2 -16.40 5.66 -50.81
N VAL A 3 -15.09 5.73 -50.57
CA VAL A 3 -14.38 4.76 -49.73
C VAL A 3 -14.71 5.10 -48.27
N GLN A 4 -15.31 4.17 -47.53
CA GLN A 4 -15.51 4.33 -46.10
C GLN A 4 -14.18 4.07 -45.39
N MET A 5 -13.67 5.06 -44.64
CA MET A 5 -12.43 4.97 -43.86
C MET A 5 -12.71 4.49 -42.42
N ASP A 6 -13.67 3.61 -42.24
CA ASP A 6 -14.13 3.17 -40.91
C ASP A 6 -13.38 1.93 -40.40
N GLY A 7 -12.35 1.47 -41.13
CA GLY A 7 -11.56 0.29 -40.77
C GLY A 7 -10.38 0.62 -39.89
N VAL A 8 -10.39 0.20 -38.63
CA VAL A 8 -9.18 0.15 -37.80
C VAL A 8 -8.31 -1.02 -38.29
N SER A 9 -7.06 -0.76 -38.66
CA SER A 9 -6.15 -1.81 -39.14
C SER A 9 -5.69 -2.74 -38.02
N GLU A 10 -5.42 -4.01 -38.33
CA GLU A 10 -4.84 -4.97 -37.38
C GLU A 10 -3.50 -4.48 -36.81
N HIS A 11 -2.70 -3.76 -37.61
CA HIS A 11 -1.44 -3.17 -37.17
C HIS A 11 -1.65 -2.11 -36.08
N GLU A 12 -2.67 -1.26 -36.21
CA GLU A 12 -3.03 -0.26 -35.20
C GLU A 12 -3.50 -0.92 -33.89
N LEU A 13 -4.29 -1.99 -33.98
CA LEU A 13 -4.71 -2.77 -32.81
C LEU A 13 -3.52 -3.46 -32.11
N SER A 14 -2.61 -4.05 -32.89
CA SER A 14 -1.40 -4.69 -32.37
C SER A 14 -0.49 -3.69 -31.67
N ARG A 15 -0.26 -2.52 -32.29
CA ARG A 15 0.51 -1.42 -31.69
C ARG A 15 -0.10 -0.92 -30.39
N LEU A 16 -1.43 -0.79 -30.34
CA LEU A 16 -2.14 -0.40 -29.12
C LEU A 16 -1.97 -1.47 -28.03
N GLY A 17 -2.12 -2.75 -28.38
CA GLY A 17 -1.94 -3.88 -27.48
C GLY A 17 -0.55 -3.91 -26.84
N SER A 18 0.51 -3.79 -27.64
CA SER A 18 1.88 -3.73 -27.12
C SER A 18 2.07 -2.56 -26.16
N LYS A 19 1.56 -1.37 -26.52
CA LYS A 19 1.67 -0.19 -25.66
C LYS A 19 0.92 -0.36 -24.33
N MET A 20 -0.22 -1.04 -24.32
CA MET A 20 -0.94 -1.36 -23.08
C MET A 20 -0.15 -2.30 -22.19
N VAL A 21 0.45 -3.35 -22.77
CA VAL A 21 1.31 -4.30 -22.03
C VAL A 21 2.51 -3.58 -21.42
N ASP A 22 3.16 -2.70 -22.18
CA ASP A 22 4.29 -1.91 -21.69
C ASP A 22 3.91 -1.07 -20.47
N ILE A 23 2.75 -0.36 -20.53
CA ILE A 23 2.22 0.44 -19.41
C ILE A 23 1.92 -0.43 -18.20
N ILE A 24 1.28 -1.59 -18.40
CA ILE A 24 0.97 -2.51 -17.29
C ILE A 24 2.27 -2.93 -16.60
N ASN A 25 3.28 -3.32 -17.37
CA ASN A 25 4.54 -3.80 -16.82
C ASN A 25 5.39 -2.71 -16.17
N SER A 26 5.26 -1.44 -16.59
CA SER A 26 6.04 -0.34 -16.03
C SER A 26 5.34 0.35 -14.85
N ASP A 27 4.01 0.49 -14.90
CA ASP A 27 3.29 1.40 -14.02
C ASP A 27 2.43 0.65 -12.98
N PHE A 28 2.06 -0.61 -13.25
CA PHE A 28 1.22 -1.43 -12.37
C PHE A 28 2.06 -2.48 -11.64
N ILE A 29 2.90 -1.99 -10.73
CA ILE A 29 3.73 -2.84 -9.87
C ILE A 29 2.83 -3.67 -8.94
N ASP A 30 3.03 -4.98 -8.92
CA ASP A 30 2.39 -5.89 -7.97
C ASP A 30 3.13 -5.84 -6.62
N TYR A 31 2.73 -4.88 -5.78
CA TYR A 31 3.32 -4.72 -4.46
C TYR A 31 3.06 -5.91 -3.53
N LYS A 32 1.98 -6.69 -3.75
CA LYS A 32 1.71 -7.87 -2.93
C LYS A 32 2.74 -8.96 -3.22
N ASP A 33 3.05 -9.19 -4.48
CA ASP A 33 4.10 -10.15 -4.88
C ASP A 33 5.49 -9.68 -4.42
N LEU A 34 5.79 -8.38 -4.50
CA LEU A 34 7.04 -7.81 -3.97
C LEU A 34 7.18 -8.00 -2.44
N VAL A 35 6.13 -7.77 -1.68
CA VAL A 35 6.16 -7.99 -0.23
C VAL A 35 6.26 -9.49 0.07
N GLY A 36 5.43 -10.32 -0.56
CA GLY A 36 5.45 -11.78 -0.37
C GLY A 36 6.81 -12.40 -0.69
N SER A 37 7.48 -11.94 -1.76
CA SER A 37 8.82 -12.43 -2.14
C SER A 37 9.93 -11.94 -1.22
N SER A 38 9.73 -10.84 -0.49
CA SER A 38 10.70 -10.29 0.47
C SER A 38 10.53 -10.83 1.90
N GLU A 39 9.41 -11.47 2.23
CA GLU A 39 9.12 -12.01 3.57
C GLU A 39 10.27 -12.85 4.13
N TYR A 40 10.80 -13.78 3.34
CA TYR A 40 11.87 -14.68 3.78
C TYR A 40 13.13 -13.91 4.20
N SER A 41 13.48 -12.86 3.46
CA SER A 41 14.64 -12.01 3.75
C SER A 41 14.39 -11.17 5.01
N ILE A 42 13.19 -10.58 5.13
CA ILE A 42 12.80 -9.77 6.29
C ILE A 42 12.86 -10.60 7.58
N ILE A 43 12.30 -11.81 7.56
CA ILE A 43 12.30 -12.73 8.71
C ILE A 43 13.73 -13.14 9.08
N LYS A 44 14.56 -13.45 8.08
CA LYS A 44 15.95 -13.90 8.30
C LYS A 44 16.83 -12.80 8.90
N ASP A 45 16.68 -11.56 8.44
CA ASP A 45 17.53 -10.45 8.83
C ASP A 45 17.00 -9.70 10.07
N GLY A 46 15.86 -10.14 10.62
CA GLY A 46 15.24 -9.57 11.82
C GLY A 46 14.57 -8.21 11.58
N GLY A 47 14.17 -7.94 10.34
CA GLY A 47 13.45 -6.73 9.97
C GLY A 47 12.02 -6.71 10.48
N SER A 48 11.45 -5.51 10.63
CA SER A 48 10.02 -5.35 10.91
C SER A 48 9.21 -5.83 9.72
N TYR A 49 8.13 -6.55 9.99
CA TYR A 49 7.20 -6.97 8.95
C TYR A 49 6.53 -5.72 8.32
N PRO A 50 6.50 -5.59 6.98
CA PRO A 50 6.14 -4.34 6.30
C PRO A 50 4.63 -4.12 6.22
N ILE A 51 3.81 -5.05 6.72
CA ILE A 51 2.36 -4.96 6.72
C ILE A 51 1.85 -4.75 8.14
N LEU A 52 0.94 -3.80 8.30
CA LEU A 52 0.26 -3.51 9.56
C LEU A 52 -0.64 -4.69 9.97
N ASP A 53 -0.62 -5.03 11.25
CA ASP A 53 -1.49 -6.05 11.85
C ASP A 53 -2.90 -5.51 12.17
N LEU A 54 -3.46 -4.72 11.25
CA LEU A 54 -4.83 -4.18 11.33
C LEU A 54 -5.49 -4.26 9.94
N PRO A 55 -6.80 -4.55 9.89
CA PRO A 55 -7.52 -4.67 8.63
C PRO A 55 -7.71 -3.30 7.98
N CYS A 56 -7.62 -3.24 6.65
CA CYS A 56 -7.91 -2.02 5.89
C CYS A 56 -9.33 -1.50 6.17
N GLN A 57 -9.45 -0.19 6.38
CA GLN A 57 -10.72 0.47 6.73
C GLN A 57 -11.78 0.39 5.63
N GLU A 58 -11.37 0.21 4.37
CA GLU A 58 -12.28 0.07 3.22
C GLU A 58 -12.58 -1.38 2.85
N CYS A 59 -11.56 -2.23 2.67
CA CYS A 59 -11.76 -3.59 2.16
C CYS A 59 -11.70 -4.70 3.23
N GLY A 60 -11.30 -4.41 4.46
CA GLY A 60 -11.20 -5.39 5.56
C GLY A 60 -10.01 -6.35 5.48
N GLU A 61 -9.20 -6.29 4.42
CA GLU A 61 -8.04 -7.16 4.24
C GLU A 61 -6.78 -6.62 4.95
N TYR A 62 -5.90 -7.53 5.38
CA TYR A 62 -4.67 -7.22 6.15
C TYR A 62 -3.47 -6.97 5.22
N TRP A 63 -3.54 -5.91 4.41
CA TRP A 63 -2.51 -5.58 3.42
C TRP A 63 -2.11 -4.10 3.45
N ILE A 64 -2.18 -3.45 4.61
CA ILE A 64 -1.76 -2.05 4.75
C ILE A 64 -0.24 -1.98 4.88
N CYS A 65 0.43 -1.33 3.94
CA CYS A 65 1.88 -1.16 3.95
C CYS A 65 2.31 -0.09 4.97
N ILE A 66 3.30 -0.41 5.80
CA ILE A 66 3.92 0.53 6.76
C ILE A 66 5.38 0.86 6.41
N ASP A 67 5.98 0.11 5.51
CA ASP A 67 7.34 0.33 5.02
C ASP A 67 7.34 1.18 3.74
N GLU A 68 7.87 2.39 3.85
CA GLU A 68 7.96 3.37 2.76
C GLU A 68 9.00 3.00 1.69
N ALA A 69 9.77 1.93 1.90
CA ALA A 69 10.64 1.38 0.86
C ALA A 69 9.86 0.75 -0.31
N PHE A 70 8.63 0.28 -0.07
CA PHE A 70 7.78 -0.32 -1.11
C PHE A 70 6.84 0.70 -1.74
N THR A 71 6.04 1.38 -0.93
CA THR A 71 5.03 2.36 -1.39
C THR A 71 4.63 3.28 -0.24
N ASP A 72 3.67 4.18 -0.47
CA ASP A 72 3.20 5.13 0.53
C ASP A 72 2.72 4.41 1.80
N ARG A 73 3.14 4.91 2.97
CA ARG A 73 2.65 4.40 4.27
C ARG A 73 1.14 4.52 4.35
N GLY A 74 0.49 3.49 4.90
CA GLY A 74 -0.96 3.43 5.03
C GLY A 74 -1.67 2.91 3.79
N LYS A 75 -0.96 2.75 2.66
CA LYS A 75 -1.57 2.23 1.43
C LYS A 75 -1.90 0.75 1.55
N CYS A 76 -3.16 0.41 1.28
CA CYS A 76 -3.61 -0.97 1.16
C CYS A 76 -3.16 -1.55 -0.18
N LEU A 77 -2.31 -2.58 -0.16
CA LEU A 77 -1.81 -3.27 -1.34
C LEU A 77 -2.89 -4.12 -2.03
N ASN A 78 -4.07 -4.28 -1.42
CA ASN A 78 -5.19 -4.99 -2.01
C ASN A 78 -6.14 -4.08 -2.81
N CYS A 79 -6.59 -2.97 -2.20
CA CYS A 79 -7.61 -2.10 -2.81
C CYS A 79 -7.09 -0.70 -3.19
N GLY A 80 -5.88 -0.32 -2.77
CA GLY A 80 -5.29 0.98 -3.05
C GLY A 80 -5.66 2.10 -2.07
N GLU A 81 -6.52 1.85 -1.08
CA GLU A 81 -6.93 2.85 -0.08
C GLU A 81 -5.74 3.37 0.74
N ILE A 82 -5.74 4.66 1.09
CA ILE A 82 -4.72 5.28 1.95
C ILE A 82 -5.29 5.43 3.36
N ASN A 83 -4.94 4.50 4.23
CA ASN A 83 -5.37 4.49 5.63
C ASN A 83 -4.50 5.46 6.43
N GLU A 84 -5.10 6.23 7.34
CA GLU A 84 -4.34 7.10 8.24
C GLU A 84 -3.62 6.25 9.29
N VAL A 85 -2.30 6.09 9.12
CA VAL A 85 -1.47 5.25 9.99
C VAL A 85 -0.32 6.07 10.56
N THR A 86 -0.19 6.05 11.89
CA THR A 86 0.85 6.80 12.62
C THR A 86 1.62 5.90 13.57
N GLY A 87 2.92 6.18 13.72
CA GLY A 87 3.79 5.47 14.65
C GLY A 87 3.53 5.92 16.10
N CYS A 88 3.34 4.97 17.00
CA CYS A 88 3.24 5.20 18.44
C CYS A 88 4.60 5.54 19.03
N GLU A 89 4.71 6.69 19.69
CA GLU A 89 5.99 7.18 20.24
C GLU A 89 6.50 6.29 21.40
N ARG A 90 5.60 5.63 22.12
CA ARG A 90 5.96 4.79 23.27
C ARG A 90 6.47 3.42 22.87
N CYS A 91 5.73 2.70 22.02
CA CYS A 91 6.06 1.31 21.69
C CYS A 91 6.76 1.15 20.33
N GLY A 92 6.80 2.20 19.50
CA GLY A 92 7.37 2.14 18.15
C GLY A 92 6.53 1.36 17.13
N GLY A 93 5.41 0.77 17.54
CA GLY A 93 4.44 0.14 16.65
C GLY A 93 3.60 1.16 15.88
N TYR A 94 2.84 0.70 14.90
CA TYR A 94 1.92 1.53 14.12
C TYR A 94 0.47 1.24 14.49
N ASP A 95 -0.37 2.26 14.41
CA ASP A 95 -1.82 2.16 14.67
C ASP A 95 -2.56 3.18 13.80
N PHE A 96 -3.88 3.08 13.73
CA PHE A 96 -4.70 4.06 13.02
C PHE A 96 -4.70 5.40 13.73
N GLY A 97 -4.54 6.46 12.95
CA GLY A 97 -4.62 7.84 13.42
C GLY A 97 -3.66 8.75 12.68
N THR A 98 -3.74 10.02 13.06
CA THR A 98 -2.86 11.09 12.58
C THR A 98 -2.00 11.62 13.72
N PRO A 99 -0.81 12.18 13.43
CA PRO A 99 -0.09 12.97 14.40
C PRO A 99 -1.00 14.09 14.91
N SER A 100 -1.07 14.34 16.21
CA SER A 100 -1.91 15.44 16.68
C SER A 100 -1.32 16.79 16.27
N ASP A 101 -2.18 17.73 15.86
CA ASP A 101 -1.79 19.11 15.52
C ASP A 101 -1.26 19.91 16.71
N TYR A 102 -1.61 19.45 17.91
CA TYR A 102 -1.07 19.94 19.18
C TYR A 102 0.19 19.12 19.48
N ASP A 103 1.21 19.70 20.12
CA ASP A 103 2.53 19.12 20.47
C ASP A 103 2.52 17.79 21.29
N TYR A 104 1.42 17.04 21.29
CA TYR A 104 1.29 15.74 21.93
C TYR A 104 1.74 14.61 20.98
N PRO A 105 2.47 13.63 21.52
CA PRO A 105 2.87 12.47 20.76
C PRO A 105 1.66 11.57 20.48
N PHE A 106 1.63 10.94 19.29
CA PHE A 106 0.64 9.90 19.02
C PHE A 106 0.95 8.65 19.86
N LEU A 107 -0.08 8.12 20.51
CA LEU A 107 -0.02 6.90 21.30
C LEU A 107 -1.11 5.94 20.79
N CYS A 108 -0.72 4.70 20.47
CA CYS A 108 -1.67 3.65 20.14
C CYS A 108 -2.64 3.38 21.28
N ASP A 109 -3.78 2.75 20.98
CA ASP A 109 -4.85 2.50 21.96
C ASP A 109 -4.36 1.79 23.23
N SER A 110 -3.47 0.81 23.06
CA SER A 110 -2.88 0.08 24.19
C SER A 110 -2.03 0.99 25.09
N CYS A 111 -1.22 1.86 24.49
CA CYS A 111 -0.39 2.81 25.25
C CYS A 111 -1.23 3.90 25.91
N CYS A 112 -2.28 4.37 25.24
CA CYS A 112 -3.26 5.29 25.82
C CYS A 112 -3.96 4.68 27.05
N ASN A 113 -4.39 3.42 26.96
CA ASN A 113 -5.07 2.75 28.06
C ASN A 113 -4.18 2.59 29.29
N TYR A 114 -2.89 2.29 29.09
CA TYR A 114 -1.92 2.22 30.19
C TYR A 114 -1.90 3.51 31.04
N TYR A 115 -1.94 4.69 30.41
CA TYR A 115 -1.92 5.97 31.13
C TYR A 115 -3.27 6.38 31.73
N LYS A 116 -4.39 5.83 31.27
CA LYS A 116 -5.73 6.12 31.84
C LYS A 116 -6.02 5.33 33.11
N GLU A 117 -5.30 4.23 33.32
CA GLU A 117 -5.43 3.36 34.49
C GLU A 117 -4.49 3.75 35.65
N GLU A 118 -3.61 4.76 35.46
CA GLU A 118 -2.82 5.45 36.51
C GLU A 118 -3.52 6.71 37.03
#